data_AF-A0A975PCV0-F1
#
_entry.id   AF-A0A975PCV0-F1
#
_cell.length_a   1.000
_cell.length_b   1.000
_cell.length_c   1.000
_cell.angle_alpha   90.00
_cell.angle_beta   90.00
_cell.angle_gamma   90.00
#
_symmetry.space_group_name_H-M   'P 1'
#
loop_
_entity.id
_entity.type
_entity.pdbx_description
1 polymer ?
#
loop_
_entity_poly.entity_id
_entity_poly.type
_entity_poly.pdbx_seq_one_letter_code
_entity_poly.pdbx_strand_id
1 'polypeptide(L)' 'MCRAYQDLCLPPEASNLTVLRTAIRLLHPDTLAVRGWRAARKRYYRDLLSAHQAAQDQARVQPG' A
#
# COMPACT_ATOMS: atom_id res chain seq x y z
N MET A 1 6.22 10.53 -2.33
CA MET A 1 6.08 9.23 -1.65
C MET A 1 4.80 9.23 -0.81
N CYS A 2 3.90 8.26 -0.97
CA CYS A 2 2.65 8.19 -0.20
C CYS A 2 2.94 7.98 1.29
N ARG A 3 2.39 8.85 2.16
CA ARG A 3 2.57 8.75 3.62
C ARG A 3 2.02 7.44 4.19
N ALA A 4 0.86 7.03 3.68
CA ALA A 4 0.23 5.77 4.04
C ALA A 4 1.10 4.53 3.77
N TYR A 5 1.99 4.54 2.76
CA TYR A 5 2.90 3.42 2.53
C TYR A 5 4.05 3.40 3.55
N GLN A 6 4.56 4.57 3.93
CA GLN A 6 5.59 4.70 4.96
C GLN A 6 5.06 4.24 6.33
N ASP A 7 3.80 4.54 6.64
CA ASP A 7 3.14 4.09 7.87
C ASP A 7 2.99 2.55 7.95
N LEU A 8 3.01 1.85 6.81
CA LEU A 8 2.98 0.38 6.80
C LEU A 8 4.34 -0.23 7.16
N CYS A 9 5.43 0.54 7.09
CA CYS A 9 6.80 0.11 7.40
C CYS A 9 7.17 -1.24 6.73
N LEU A 10 6.72 -1.43 5.49
CA LEU A 10 6.92 -2.69 4.77
C LEU A 10 8.26 -2.69 4.02
N PRO A 11 8.98 -3.83 4.02
CA PRO A 11 10.18 -3.98 3.21
C PRO A 11 9.82 -3.95 1.71
N PRO A 12 10.70 -3.41 0.85
CA PRO A 12 10.47 -3.40 -0.60
C PRO A 12 10.38 -4.81 -1.19
N GLU A 13 10.95 -5.83 -0.54
CA GLU A 13 10.85 -7.24 -0.91
C GLU A 13 9.47 -7.86 -0.61
N ALA A 14 8.60 -7.16 0.12
CA ALA A 14 7.25 -7.62 0.41
C ALA A 14 6.45 -7.80 -0.89
N SER A 15 5.53 -8.76 -0.91
CA SER A 15 4.64 -8.94 -2.07
C SER A 15 3.56 -7.85 -2.10
N ASN A 16 3.08 -7.51 -3.30
CA ASN A 16 1.91 -6.64 -3.49
C ASN A 16 0.70 -7.09 -2.66
N LEU A 17 0.49 -8.41 -2.53
CA LEU A 17 -0.59 -8.96 -1.71
C LEU A 17 -0.38 -8.67 -0.23
N THR A 18 0.85 -8.77 0.28
CA THR A 18 1.20 -8.40 1.66
C THR A 18 0.90 -6.94 1.91
N VAL A 19 1.30 -6.05 0.99
CA VAL A 19 1.04 -4.61 1.08
C VAL A 19 -0.45 -4.30 1.18
N LEU A 20 -1.27 -4.89 0.32
CA LEU A 20 -2.71 -4.73 0.37
C LEU A 20 -3.33 -5.30 1.65
N ARG A 21 -2.88 -6.48 2.11
CA ARG A 21 -3.41 -7.10 3.34
C ARG A 21 -3.07 -6.28 4.57
N THR A 22 -1.87 -5.72 4.67
CA THR A 22 -1.50 -4.86 5.81
C THR A 22 -2.31 -3.57 5.78
N ALA A 23 -2.47 -2.95 4.62
CA ALA A 23 -3.33 -1.77 4.48
C ALA A 23 -4.78 -2.06 4.84
N ILE A 24 -5.34 -3.19 4.38
CA ILE A 24 -6.69 -3.64 4.73
C ILE A 24 -6.83 -3.89 6.23
N ARG A 25 -5.82 -4.42 6.91
CA ARG A 25 -5.85 -4.61 8.38
C ARG A 25 -5.78 -3.28 9.13
N LEU A 26 -5.04 -2.30 8.61
CA LEU A 26 -4.97 -0.96 9.17
C LEU A 26 -6.30 -0.21 8.99
N LEU A 27 -6.99 -0.46 7.87
CA LEU A 27 -8.35 0.03 7.65
C LEU A 27 -9.34 -0.78 8.50
N HIS A 28 -10.08 -0.10 9.39
CA HIS A 28 -11.09 -0.78 10.22
C HIS A 28 -12.16 -1.48 9.34
N PRO A 29 -12.66 -2.68 9.69
CA PRO A 29 -13.72 -3.35 8.92
C PRO A 29 -14.97 -2.49 8.70
N ASP A 30 -15.29 -1.59 9.63
CA ASP A 30 -16.38 -0.61 9.44
C ASP A 30 -16.11 0.37 8.29
N THR A 31 -14.86 0.79 8.12
CA THR A 31 -14.41 1.60 6.98
C THR A 31 -14.55 0.83 5.66
N LEU A 32 -14.41 -0.49 5.68
CA LEU A 32 -14.62 -1.36 4.51
C LEU A 32 -16.10 -1.61 4.22
N ALA A 33 -16.97 -1.56 5.23
CA ALA A 33 -18.40 -1.76 5.09
C ALA A 33 -19.09 -0.57 4.40
N VAL A 34 -18.50 0.64 4.44
CA VAL A 34 -19.03 1.81 3.75
C VAL A 34 -18.96 1.64 2.22
N ARG A 35 -20.10 1.31 1.60
CA ARG A 35 -20.21 1.16 0.14
C ARG A 35 -19.81 2.42 -0.63
N GLY A 36 -20.13 3.61 -0.11
CA GLY A 36 -19.79 4.89 -0.72
C GLY A 36 -18.28 5.12 -0.89
N TRP A 37 -17.45 4.43 -0.10
CA TRP A 37 -16.00 4.57 -0.16
C TRP A 37 -15.33 3.59 -1.14
N ARG A 38 -16.08 2.82 -1.93
CA ARG A 38 -15.49 1.90 -2.91
C ARG A 38 -14.53 2.60 -3.87
N ALA A 39 -14.90 3.78 -4.39
CA ALA A 39 -14.04 4.53 -5.31
C ALA A 39 -12.77 5.05 -4.61
N ALA A 40 -12.93 5.61 -3.40
CA ALA A 40 -11.81 6.08 -2.57
C ALA A 40 -10.84 4.95 -2.23
N ARG A 41 -11.35 3.77 -1.85
CA ARG A 41 -10.53 2.57 -1.56
C ARG A 41 -9.73 2.11 -2.76
N LYS A 42 -10.34 2.06 -3.96
CA LYS A 42 -9.62 1.70 -5.19
C LYS A 42 -8.49 2.68 -5.49
N ARG A 43 -8.72 3.99 -5.31
CA ARG A 43 -7.67 5.00 -5.48
C ARG A 43 -6.54 4.80 -4.46
N TYR A 44 -6.90 4.64 -3.19
CA TYR A 44 -5.95 4.38 -2.11
C TYR A 44 -5.07 3.16 -2.39
N TYR A 45 -5.65 2.03 -2.80
CA TYR A 45 -4.86 0.83 -3.13
C TYR A 45 -3.94 1.03 -4.33
N ARG A 46 -4.37 1.78 -5.35
CA ARG A 46 -3.51 2.12 -6.50
C ARG A 46 -2.32 2.98 -6.09
N ASP A 47 -2.58 4.03 -5.31
CA ASP A 47 -1.52 4.93 -4.82
C ASP A 47 -0.52 4.17 -3.93
N LEU A 48 -1.01 3.21 -3.16
CA LEU A 48 -0.19 2.33 -2.33
C LEU A 48 0.71 1.40 -3.16
N LEU A 49 0.15 0.75 -4.19
CA LEU A 49 0.91 -0.12 -5.08
C LEU A 49 1.93 0.65 -5.91
N SER A 50 1.59 1.85 -6.40
CA SER A 50 2.55 2.71 -7.09
C SER A 50 3.70 3.14 -6.18
N ALA A 51 3.42 3.48 -4.91
CA ALA A 51 4.47 3.81 -3.95
C ALA A 51 5.37 2.61 -3.63
N HIS A 52 4.79 1.41 -3.51
CA HIS A 52 5.55 0.18 -3.28
C HIS A 52 6.42 -0.18 -4.49
N GLN A 53 5.90 -0.06 -5.71
CA GLN A 53 6.68 -0.28 -6.93
C GLN A 53 7.87 0.68 -7.03
N ALA A 54 7.68 1.95 -6.65
CA ALA A 54 8.77 2.92 -6.59
C ALA A 54 9.81 2.53 -5.52
N ALA A 55 9.38 2.03 -4.36
CA ALA A 55 10.30 1.52 -3.34
C ALA A 55 11.07 0.27 -3.81
N GLN A 56 10.42 -0.62 -4.57
CA GLN A 56 11.07 -1.78 -5.19
C GLN A 56 12.11 -1.37 -6.24
N ASP A 57 11.77 -0.40 -7.09
CA ASP A 57 12.69 0.12 -8.09
C ASP A 57 13.90 0.77 -7.43
N GLN A 58 13.69 1.59 -6.40
CA GLN A 58 14.78 2.16 -5.60
C GLN A 58 15.62 1.08 -4.92
N ALA A 59 15.02 0.05 -4.32
CA ALA A 59 15.75 -1.05 -3.71
C ALA A 59 16.59 -1.84 -4.74
N ARG A 60 16.06 -2.00 -5.97
CA ARG A 60 16.76 -2.69 -7.07
C ARG A 60 17.88 -1.84 -7.69
N VAL A 61 17.71 -0.51 -7.72
CA VAL A 61 18.68 0.47 -8.23
C VAL A 61 19.79 0.76 -7.22
N GLN A 62 19.68 0.27 -5.98
CA GLN A 62 20.79 0.25 -5.03
C GLN A 62 21.49 -1.12 -5.04
N PRO A 63 22.41 -1.39 -5.99
CA PRO A 63 23.36 -2.47 -5.81
C PRO A 63 24.37 -2.02 -4.76
N GLY A 64 24.47 -2.77 -3.66
CA GLY A 64 25.71 -2.84 -2.89
C GLY A 64 26.75 -3.61 -3.69
#